data_AF-A0A0Q5UM66-F1
#
_entry.id   AF-A0A0Q5UM66-F1
#
_cell.length_a   1.000
_cell.length_b   1.000
_cell.length_c   1.000
_cell.angle_alpha   90.00
_cell.angle_beta   90.00
_cell.angle_gamma   90.00
#
_symmetry.space_group_name_H-M   'P 1'
#
loop_
_entity.id
_entity.type
_entity.pdbx_description
1 polymer ?
#
loop_
_entity_poly.entity_id
_entity_poly.type
_entity_poly.pdbx_seq_one_letter_code
_entity_poly.pdbx_strand_id
1 'polypeptide(L)'
;MQSQLIDIYEFMERLRAEGLVIVRADEIGMTAEFKLIDFRRRMMKRRALSFSDVLKTGLLPVKTATGLGTWVKQHLKEDEYYQETKGKKCRMIMTSAIRRLGFYE
;
A
#
# COMPACT_ATOMS: atom_id res chain seq x y z
N MET A 1 -16.04 -17.57 42.12
CA MET A 1 -15.49 -17.09 40.84
C MET A 1 -15.23 -18.30 39.96
N GLN A 2 -15.98 -18.45 38.86
CA GLN A 2 -15.72 -19.53 37.90
C GLN A 2 -14.44 -19.19 37.13
N SER A 3 -13.42 -20.03 37.25
CA SER A 3 -12.26 -19.98 36.37
C SER A 3 -12.72 -20.38 34.97
N GLN A 4 -12.87 -19.41 34.07
CA GLN A 4 -13.01 -19.69 32.65
C GLN A 4 -11.67 -20.25 32.15
N LEU A 5 -11.60 -21.57 32.03
CA LEU A 5 -10.50 -22.23 31.36
C LEU A 5 -10.62 -21.93 29.86
N ILE A 6 -9.75 -21.06 29.36
CA ILE A 6 -9.62 -20.82 27.92
C ILE A 6 -8.74 -21.94 27.35
N ASP A 7 -9.15 -22.49 26.22
CA ASP A 7 -8.34 -23.46 25.48
C ASP A 7 -7.01 -22.81 25.04
N ILE A 8 -5.90 -23.50 25.27
CA ILE A 8 -4.56 -22.94 25.02
C ILE A 8 -4.39 -22.57 23.54
N TYR A 9 -5.00 -23.29 22.60
CA TYR A 9 -4.93 -22.94 21.19
C TYR A 9 -5.73 -21.67 20.90
N GLU A 10 -6.92 -21.53 21.47
CA GLU A 10 -7.73 -20.30 21.33
C GLU A 10 -7.01 -19.07 21.92
N PHE A 11 -6.33 -19.25 23.07
CA PHE A 11 -5.51 -18.21 23.67
C PHE A 11 -4.33 -17.82 22.79
N MET A 12 -3.61 -18.80 22.23
CA MET A 12 -2.48 -18.56 21.34
C MET A 12 -2.89 -17.88 20.02
N GLU A 13 -4.05 -18.23 19.46
CA GLU A 13 -4.58 -17.58 18.26
C GLU A 13 -4.94 -16.12 18.53
N ARG A 14 -5.53 -15.81 19.69
CA ARG A 14 -5.79 -14.42 20.10
C ARG A 14 -4.51 -13.61 20.26
N LEU A 15 -3.51 -14.16 20.96
CA LEU A 15 -2.23 -13.48 21.12
C LEU A 15 -1.53 -13.27 19.77
N ARG A 16 -1.64 -14.21 18.81
CA ARG A 16 -1.14 -14.02 17.44
C ARG A 16 -1.87 -12.90 16.71
N ALA A 17 -3.20 -12.84 16.82
CA ALA A 17 -4.01 -11.79 16.21
C ALA A 17 -3.72 -10.40 16.78
N GLU A 18 -3.41 -10.30 18.08
CA GLU A 18 -3.04 -9.05 18.76
C GLU A 18 -1.54 -8.69 18.62
N GLY A 19 -0.74 -9.53 17.95
CA GLY A 19 0.68 -9.28 17.70
C GLY A 19 1.59 -9.50 18.92
N LEU A 20 1.14 -10.27 19.91
CA LEU A 20 1.81 -10.51 21.20
C LEU A 20 2.64 -11.81 21.25
N VAL A 21 2.71 -12.57 20.14
CA VAL A 21 3.50 -13.81 20.04
C VAL A 21 4.74 -13.58 19.17
N ILE A 22 5.90 -14.04 19.63
CA ILE A 22 7.13 -14.10 18.82
C ILE A 22 6.95 -15.22 17.78
N VAL A 23 6.63 -14.82 16.55
CA VAL A 23 6.55 -15.70 15.37
C VAL A 23 7.83 -15.59 14.54
N ARG A 24 8.09 -16.58 13.69
CA ARG A 24 9.28 -16.53 12.80
C ARG A 24 9.08 -15.47 11.72
N ALA A 25 10.17 -14.87 11.24
CA ALA A 25 10.12 -13.75 10.29
C ALA A 25 9.43 -14.10 8.95
N ASP A 26 9.49 -15.37 8.55
CA ASP A 26 8.78 -15.92 7.39
C ASP A 26 7.26 -15.98 7.60
N GLU A 27 6.78 -16.23 8.82
CA GLU A 27 5.35 -16.21 9.16
C GLU A 27 4.77 -14.78 9.18
N ILE A 28 5.56 -13.79 9.63
CA ILE A 28 5.19 -12.36 9.56
C ILE A 28 5.08 -11.88 8.11
N GLY A 29 6.02 -12.32 7.26
CA GLY A 29 6.07 -11.98 5.83
C GLY A 29 4.89 -12.48 5.01
N MET A 30 4.01 -13.31 5.57
CA MET A 30 2.84 -13.86 4.89
C MET A 30 1.54 -13.07 5.09
N THR A 31 1.49 -12.14 6.04
CA THR A 31 0.29 -11.30 6.22
C THR A 31 0.11 -10.36 5.02
N ALA A 32 -1.12 -10.25 4.51
CA ALA A 32 -1.44 -9.41 3.35
C ALA A 32 -1.07 -7.93 3.59
N GLU A 33 -1.16 -7.49 4.85
CA GLU A 33 -0.83 -6.16 5.30
C GLU A 33 0.69 -5.87 5.22
N PHE A 34 1.53 -6.79 5.71
CA PHE A 34 2.99 -6.64 5.61
C PHE A 34 3.46 -6.60 4.14
N LYS A 35 2.88 -7.49 3.30
CA LYS A 35 3.15 -7.48 1.85
C LYS A 35 2.76 -6.15 1.21
N LEU A 36 1.65 -5.55 1.62
CA LEU A 36 1.20 -4.26 1.11
C LEU A 36 2.11 -3.12 1.58
N ILE A 37 2.55 -3.13 2.84
CA ILE A 37 3.49 -2.14 3.38
C ILE A 37 4.83 -2.21 2.65
N ASP A 38 5.41 -3.40 2.50
CA ASP A 38 6.67 -3.58 1.76
C ASP A 38 6.52 -3.19 0.29
N PHE A 39 5.40 -3.55 -0.34
CA PHE A 39 5.08 -3.15 -1.71
C PHE A 39 5.01 -1.62 -1.86
N ARG A 40 4.30 -0.92 -0.96
CA ARG A 40 4.23 0.55 -0.92
C ARG A 40 5.63 1.14 -0.78
N ARG A 41 6.43 0.64 0.16
CA ARG A 41 7.82 1.08 0.39
C ARG A 41 8.69 0.91 -0.86
N ARG A 42 8.61 -0.23 -1.55
CA ARG A 42 9.34 -0.48 -2.80
C ARG A 42 8.89 0.43 -3.94
N MET A 43 7.59 0.66 -4.06
CA MET A 43 7.04 1.57 -5.08
C MET A 43 7.50 3.01 -4.84
N MET A 44 7.51 3.48 -3.60
CA MET A 44 7.90 4.85 -3.27
C MET A 44 9.41 5.12 -3.36
N LYS A 45 10.24 4.10 -3.59
CA LYS A 45 11.66 4.25 -3.99
C LYS A 45 11.83 4.58 -5.48
N ARG A 46 10.81 4.33 -6.31
CA ARG A 46 10.86 4.62 -7.76
C ARG A 46 10.68 6.12 -8.01
N ARG A 47 11.13 6.61 -9.18
CA ARG A 47 10.92 8.00 -9.59
C ARG A 47 9.46 8.29 -9.93
N ALA A 48 8.82 7.37 -10.63
CA ALA A 48 7.43 7.48 -11.04
C ALA A 48 6.73 6.11 -10.99
N LEU A 49 5.41 6.14 -10.84
CA LEU A 49 4.54 4.99 -10.75
C LEU A 49 3.50 5.01 -11.87
N SER A 50 3.22 3.86 -12.44
CA SER A 50 2.10 3.72 -13.38
C SER A 50 0.76 3.89 -12.64
N PHE A 51 -0.28 4.28 -13.36
CA PHE A 51 -1.65 4.30 -12.80
C PHE A 51 -2.04 2.94 -12.19
N SER A 52 -1.62 1.83 -12.81
CA SER A 52 -1.86 0.50 -12.26
C SER A 52 -1.13 0.26 -10.94
N ASP A 53 0.11 0.73 -10.81
CA ASP A 53 0.85 0.60 -9.55
C ASP A 53 0.19 1.43 -8.46
N VAL A 54 -0.20 2.67 -8.78
CA VAL A 54 -0.88 3.57 -7.84
C VAL A 54 -2.17 2.96 -7.31
N LEU A 55 -3.01 2.40 -8.18
CA LEU A 55 -4.24 1.71 -7.77
C LEU A 55 -3.96 0.47 -6.91
N LYS A 56 -2.91 -0.31 -7.24
CA LYS A 56 -2.51 -1.49 -6.45
C LYS A 56 -1.95 -1.12 -5.09
N THR A 57 -1.23 -0.01 -4.98
CA THR A 57 -0.67 0.45 -3.71
C THR A 57 -1.77 0.96 -2.76
N GLY A 58 -2.89 1.47 -3.30
CA GLY A 58 -3.93 2.10 -2.50
C GLY A 58 -3.42 3.30 -1.69
N LEU A 59 -2.38 4.00 -2.18
CA LEU A 59 -1.84 5.20 -1.53
C LEU A 59 -2.78 6.41 -1.70
N LEU A 60 -3.50 6.47 -2.82
CA LEU A 60 -4.45 7.54 -3.10
C LEU A 60 -5.89 7.10 -2.78
N PRO A 61 -6.78 8.03 -2.41
CA PRO A 61 -8.18 7.75 -2.10
C PRO A 61 -9.03 7.49 -3.36
N VAL A 62 -8.48 6.77 -4.34
CA VAL A 62 -9.10 6.54 -5.65
C VAL A 62 -8.93 5.09 -6.06
N LYS A 63 -10.04 4.45 -6.44
CA LYS A 63 -10.09 3.00 -6.71
C LYS A 63 -10.18 2.63 -8.20
N THR A 64 -10.43 3.61 -9.08
CA THR A 64 -10.66 3.37 -10.50
C THR A 64 -9.67 4.14 -11.38
N ALA A 65 -9.33 3.60 -12.54
CA ALA A 65 -8.41 4.26 -13.48
C ALA A 65 -8.97 5.59 -14.01
N THR A 66 -10.28 5.64 -14.29
CA THR A 66 -10.96 6.87 -14.72
C THR A 66 -10.95 7.92 -13.61
N GLY A 67 -11.29 7.53 -12.39
CA GLY A 67 -11.25 8.42 -11.24
C GLY A 67 -9.84 8.95 -10.98
N LEU A 68 -8.82 8.09 -11.15
CA LEU A 68 -7.43 8.49 -10.96
C LEU A 68 -7.01 9.53 -12.01
N GLY A 69 -7.48 9.38 -13.26
CA GLY A 69 -7.25 10.37 -14.30
C GLY A 69 -7.85 11.74 -13.98
N THR A 70 -9.08 11.79 -13.44
CA THR A 70 -9.71 13.04 -13.01
C THR A 70 -8.99 13.64 -11.81
N TRP A 71 -8.66 12.81 -10.82
CA TRP A 71 -7.99 13.25 -9.60
C TRP A 71 -6.61 13.86 -9.89
N VAL A 72 -5.83 13.22 -10.77
CA VAL A 72 -4.52 13.71 -11.23
C VAL A 72 -4.64 15.12 -11.80
N LYS A 73 -5.62 15.36 -12.67
CA LYS A 73 -5.85 16.69 -13.27
C LYS A 73 -6.23 17.77 -12.26
N GLN A 74 -6.80 17.38 -11.12
CA GLN A 74 -7.28 18.31 -10.09
C GLN A 74 -6.23 18.60 -9.02
N HIS A 75 -5.34 17.65 -8.72
CA HIS A 75 -4.44 17.72 -7.55
C HIS A 75 -2.95 17.75 -7.91
N LEU A 76 -2.58 17.34 -9.13
CA LEU A 76 -1.19 17.33 -9.60
C LEU A 76 -0.95 18.47 -10.58
N LYS A 77 0.27 19.00 -10.55
CA LYS A 77 0.77 19.94 -11.54
C LYS A 77 1.13 19.20 -12.84
N GLU A 78 1.19 19.93 -13.96
CA GLU A 78 1.48 19.34 -15.28
C GLU A 78 2.86 18.66 -15.37
N ASP A 79 3.82 19.08 -14.54
CA ASP A 79 5.17 18.50 -14.45
C ASP A 79 5.25 17.28 -13.51
N GLU A 80 4.19 16.99 -12.76
CA GLU A 80 4.12 15.91 -11.77
C GLU A 80 3.55 14.61 -12.31
N TYR A 81 3.09 14.61 -13.56
CA TYR A 81 2.66 13.41 -14.27
C TYR A 81 3.04 13.51 -15.75
N TYR A 82 3.26 12.36 -16.37
CA TYR A 82 3.56 12.32 -17.81
C TYR A 82 2.99 11.05 -18.44
N GLN A 83 2.87 11.05 -19.76
CA GLN A 83 2.56 9.85 -20.51
C GLN A 83 3.87 9.29 -21.08
N GLU A 84 4.17 8.05 -20.73
CA GLU A 84 5.36 7.38 -21.25
C GLU A 84 5.21 7.14 -22.75
N THR A 85 6.16 7.66 -23.53
CA THR A 85 6.15 7.62 -25.00
C THR A 85 6.82 6.38 -25.57
N LYS A 86 7.62 5.66 -24.77
CA LYS A 86 8.27 4.41 -25.16
C LYS A 86 7.47 3.21 -24.64
N GLY A 87 7.10 2.29 -25.53
CA GLY A 87 6.36 1.07 -25.17
C GLY A 87 4.85 1.28 -25.03
N LYS A 88 4.21 0.49 -24.15
CA LYS A 88 2.75 0.57 -23.92
C LYS A 88 2.45 1.88 -23.20
N LYS A 89 1.96 2.87 -23.96
CA LYS A 89 1.57 4.21 -23.50
C LYS A 89 0.87 4.16 -22.13
N CYS A 90 1.62 4.44 -21.06
CA CYS A 90 1.12 4.39 -19.70
C CYS A 90 1.22 5.78 -19.09
N ARG A 91 0.21 6.17 -18.30
CA ARG A 91 0.28 7.41 -17.52
C ARG A 91 1.06 7.14 -16.24
N MET A 92 2.06 7.99 -16.02
CA MET A 92 3.01 7.91 -14.93
C MET A 92 2.79 9.09 -13.99
N ILE A 93 2.81 8.83 -12.69
CA ILE A 93 2.72 9.81 -11.61
C ILE A 93 4.06 9.86 -10.89
N MET A 94 4.63 11.04 -10.70
CA MET A 94 5.88 11.21 -9.95
C MET A 94 5.67 10.88 -8.47
N THR A 95 6.57 10.09 -7.88
CA THR A 95 6.49 9.76 -6.45
C THR A 95 6.75 10.98 -5.56
N SER A 96 7.48 11.98 -6.05
CA SER A 96 7.64 13.28 -5.38
C SER A 96 6.30 13.97 -5.15
N ALA A 97 5.36 13.88 -6.09
CA ALA A 97 4.04 14.47 -5.98
C ALA A 97 3.18 13.75 -4.93
N ILE A 98 3.28 12.42 -4.87
CA ILE A 98 2.62 11.59 -3.85
C ILE A 98 3.13 11.97 -2.45
N ARG A 99 4.45 12.16 -2.29
CA ARG A 99 5.06 12.62 -1.02
C ARG A 99 4.63 14.04 -0.65
N ARG A 100 4.64 14.97 -1.61
CA ARG A 100 4.20 16.37 -1.41
C ARG A 100 2.78 16.45 -0.87
N LEU A 101 1.91 15.53 -1.32
CA LEU A 101 0.52 15.46 -0.90
C LEU A 101 0.30 14.70 0.42
N GLY A 102 1.36 14.21 1.06
CA GLY A 102 1.28 13.55 2.37
C GLY A 102 0.74 12.11 2.33
N PHE A 103 0.69 11.47 1.16
CA PHE A 103 0.22 10.08 1.04
C PHE A 103 1.30 9.03 1.33
N TYR A 104 2.48 9.46 1.78
CA TYR A 104 3.58 8.59 2.17
C TYR A 104 4.40 9.26 3.27
N GLU A 105 4.36 8.67 4.46
CA GLU A 105 5.24 8.97 5.60
C GLU A 105 6.43 7.98 5.62
#